data_AF-A0A962TVC6-F1
#
_entry.id   AF-A0A962TVC6-F1
#
_cell.length_a   1.000
_cell.length_b   1.000
_cell.length_c   1.000
_cell.angle_alpha   90.00
_cell.angle_beta   90.00
_cell.angle_gamma   90.00
#
_symmetry.space_group_name_H-M   'P 1'
#
loop_
_entity.id
_entity.type
_entity.pdbx_description
1 polymer ?
#
loop_
_entity_poly.entity_id
_entity_poly.type
_entity_poly.pdbx_seq_one_letter_code
_entity_poly.pdbx_strand_id
1 'polypeptide(L)'
;MAEMQNTGDPYRDGTLAQSPLPVMFLDPNLFDAETRAKLKHGDHQALEDNRDKFRESLKRLNPNIDPAMVDRMSNLQLNDMMIHAATRGPSAEIVADDHGIPQQCDVTMPVEREDNKQNILSVMELDRLYYTAHFRPIPGTYQEWAYGIGVHEGGHCGQDYIESITQELDSFRREIGADQDKVNSLRAEGKHDMVQYLIDMRILKAANGDARHTSSLFIGDGSPLPVSQEHLSAAHLFGEHMITAVALNNHMTRVESLQLMHADPQRFATLLEKTIQSGEFPGPVFMDNLQLESVIAQKMGLRTLDEANSSQLQEIRRIYEEMERNGELAVPNGENAQTNEYILKYAKAYIDATHRMFVSDTTPDPSQPLPEALKPLFSSSPDAPSTPVQAPSDAELRAQASNQAELAIFLAVSKHLGGDNKVFALQNRGMDEYLKLAKQLLDEGNIPPTTDSGAMTQDQKDTLIADSLGIKKDSLETLKQNNPFLFELASRKLRQEDAFTVKHENPYLYDAIRQKIEEMTPGGMSKSYSQINGEQNLYGISASSVNFSSEGNLTIAGKPPSEYFNATASVLDVKLPSPQTDYVTAFNPAVAKV
;
A
#
# COMPACT_ATOMS: atom_id res chain seq x y z
N MET A 1 23.41 12.08 38.92
CA MET A 1 23.89 10.92 38.16
C MET A 1 23.48 9.70 38.95
N ALA A 2 22.39 9.04 38.55
CA ALA A 2 22.01 7.76 39.14
C ALA A 2 22.83 6.67 38.44
N GLU A 3 23.54 5.84 39.19
CA GLU A 3 24.23 4.66 38.66
C GLU A 3 23.19 3.67 38.12
N MET A 4 23.17 3.49 36.80
CA MET A 4 22.41 2.42 36.14
C MET A 4 23.07 1.08 36.50
N GLN A 5 22.40 0.28 37.34
CA GLN A 5 22.82 -1.07 37.65
C GLN A 5 22.52 -2.01 36.47
N ASN A 6 23.52 -2.81 36.11
CA ASN A 6 23.51 -3.78 35.04
C ASN A 6 22.66 -5.00 35.43
N THR A 7 21.35 -5.00 35.15
CA THR A 7 20.41 -6.04 35.61
C THR A 7 20.28 -7.26 34.70
N GLY A 8 20.91 -7.30 33.52
CA GLY A 8 20.76 -8.45 32.61
C GLY A 8 19.35 -8.66 32.07
N ASP A 9 18.46 -7.68 32.23
CA ASP A 9 17.10 -7.68 31.70
C ASP A 9 17.10 -7.10 30.27
N PRO A 10 16.62 -7.82 29.23
CA PRO A 10 16.44 -7.27 27.87
C PRO A 10 15.59 -6.01 27.80
N TYR A 11 14.75 -5.76 28.81
CA TYR A 11 13.71 -4.73 28.81
C TYR A 11 14.04 -3.54 29.70
N ARG A 12 15.31 -3.41 30.13
CA ARG A 12 15.87 -2.38 31.04
C ARG A 12 14.94 -1.20 31.33
N ASP A 13 14.40 -1.21 32.53
CA ASP A 13 13.47 -0.19 33.02
C ASP A 13 14.15 1.18 33.16
N GLY A 14 13.51 2.22 32.61
CA GLY A 14 13.96 3.60 32.77
C GLY A 14 13.08 4.60 32.01
N THR A 15 12.90 5.78 32.59
CA THR A 15 12.40 6.95 31.86
C THR A 15 13.47 7.43 30.88
N LEU A 16 13.15 7.52 29.59
CA LEU A 16 13.94 8.33 28.66
C LEU A 16 14.00 9.76 29.22
N ALA A 17 15.20 10.22 29.57
CA ALA A 17 15.41 11.49 30.28
C ALA A 17 14.89 12.73 29.53
N GLN A 18 14.46 12.58 28.27
CA GLN A 18 14.01 13.64 27.38
C GLN A 18 12.50 13.57 27.04
N SER A 19 11.76 12.55 27.50
CA SER A 19 10.31 12.49 27.28
C SER A 19 9.56 13.27 28.37
N PRO A 20 8.62 14.18 28.01
CA PRO A 20 7.73 14.84 28.97
C PRO A 20 6.68 13.87 29.54
N LEU A 21 6.52 12.69 28.93
CA LEU A 21 5.63 11.63 29.37
C LEU A 21 6.43 10.43 29.91
N PRO A 22 5.94 9.74 30.95
CA PRO A 22 6.44 8.43 31.32
C PRO A 22 6.43 7.49 30.11
N VAL A 23 7.56 6.83 29.81
CA VAL A 23 7.66 5.84 28.73
C VAL A 23 7.63 4.43 29.33
N MET A 24 6.72 3.59 28.85
CA MET A 24 6.58 2.19 29.28
C MET A 24 7.00 1.23 28.18
N PHE A 25 8.01 0.41 28.44
CA PHE A 25 8.39 -0.67 27.52
C PHE A 25 7.50 -1.89 27.74
N LEU A 26 6.80 -2.31 26.70
CA LEU A 26 5.91 -3.47 26.70
C LEU A 26 6.63 -4.64 26.05
N ASP A 27 6.87 -5.70 26.82
CA ASP A 27 7.41 -6.96 26.32
C ASP A 27 6.30 -7.78 25.63
N PRO A 28 6.33 -7.96 24.29
CA PRO A 28 5.36 -8.78 23.58
C PRO A 28 5.49 -10.28 23.87
N ASN A 29 6.61 -10.72 24.48
CA ASN A 29 6.87 -12.12 24.82
C ASN A 29 6.19 -12.55 26.11
N LEU A 30 5.53 -11.63 26.82
CA LEU A 30 4.58 -11.96 27.90
C LEU A 30 3.46 -12.89 27.43
N PHE A 31 3.17 -12.90 26.13
CA PHE A 31 2.16 -13.74 25.51
C PHE A 31 2.82 -14.76 24.58
N ASP A 32 2.40 -16.02 24.67
CA ASP A 32 2.80 -17.03 23.67
C ASP A 32 2.25 -16.71 22.27
N ALA A 33 2.76 -17.40 21.25
CA ALA A 33 2.40 -17.11 19.85
C ALA A 33 0.90 -17.25 19.56
N GLU A 34 0.23 -18.22 20.19
CA GLU A 34 -1.21 -18.45 20.01
C GLU A 34 -2.02 -17.33 20.67
N THR A 35 -1.66 -16.96 21.89
CA THR A 35 -2.27 -15.87 22.66
C THR A 35 -2.10 -14.55 21.91
N ARG A 36 -0.92 -14.25 21.37
CA ARG A 36 -0.71 -13.06 20.53
C ARG A 36 -1.61 -13.05 19.31
N ALA A 37 -1.77 -14.18 18.62
CA ALA A 37 -2.65 -14.26 17.45
C ALA A 37 -4.11 -13.93 17.83
N LYS A 38 -4.58 -14.43 18.98
CA LYS A 38 -5.92 -14.11 19.50
C LYS A 38 -6.06 -12.65 19.93
N LEU A 39 -5.11 -12.14 20.71
CA LEU A 39 -5.07 -10.74 21.16
C LEU A 39 -5.01 -9.75 20.00
N LYS A 40 -4.27 -10.09 18.93
CA LYS A 40 -4.19 -9.29 17.69
C LYS A 40 -5.57 -9.04 17.06
N HIS A 41 -6.50 -9.96 17.23
CA HIS A 41 -7.86 -9.86 16.71
C HIS A 41 -8.87 -9.35 17.76
N GLY A 42 -8.39 -8.85 18.90
CA GLY A 42 -9.26 -8.36 19.98
C GLY A 42 -10.11 -9.48 20.59
N ASP A 43 -9.64 -10.73 20.59
CA ASP A 43 -10.37 -11.84 21.17
C ASP A 43 -10.67 -11.58 22.66
N HIS A 44 -11.96 -11.48 22.97
CA HIS A 44 -12.40 -11.03 24.29
C HIS A 44 -11.98 -11.99 25.40
N GLN A 45 -12.01 -13.30 25.14
CA GLN A 45 -11.62 -14.31 26.13
C GLN A 45 -10.12 -14.25 26.39
N ALA A 46 -9.30 -14.14 25.34
CA ALA A 46 -7.86 -13.99 25.48
C ALA A 46 -7.47 -12.72 26.24
N LEU A 47 -8.21 -11.61 26.06
CA LEU A 47 -8.02 -10.38 26.82
C LEU A 47 -8.34 -10.57 28.30
N GLU A 48 -9.48 -11.19 28.62
CA GLU A 48 -9.86 -11.47 30.01
C GLU A 48 -8.86 -12.41 30.71
N ASP A 49 -8.46 -13.49 30.06
CA ASP A 49 -7.59 -14.53 30.63
C ASP A 49 -6.15 -14.04 30.93
N ASN A 50 -5.73 -12.95 30.27
CA ASN A 50 -4.37 -12.43 30.36
C ASN A 50 -4.27 -11.06 31.02
N ARG A 51 -5.39 -10.38 31.32
CA ARG A 51 -5.38 -9.01 31.87
C ARG A 51 -4.64 -8.89 33.20
N ASP A 52 -4.93 -9.77 34.15
CA ASP A 52 -4.30 -9.71 35.47
C ASP A 52 -2.82 -10.07 35.40
N LYS A 53 -2.45 -11.04 34.53
CA LYS A 53 -1.04 -11.38 34.28
C LYS A 53 -0.30 -10.19 33.69
N PHE A 54 -0.91 -9.50 32.72
CA PHE A 54 -0.34 -8.32 32.11
C PHE A 54 -0.17 -7.18 33.11
N ARG A 55 -1.20 -6.91 33.93
CA ARG A 55 -1.15 -5.93 35.03
C ARG A 55 0.00 -6.20 36.00
N GLU A 56 0.17 -7.45 36.44
CA GLU A 56 1.27 -7.83 37.35
C GLU A 56 2.65 -7.79 36.66
N SER A 57 2.73 -8.03 35.36
CA SER A 57 3.96 -7.79 34.59
C SER A 57 4.29 -6.31 34.50
N LEU A 58 3.32 -5.43 34.22
CA LEU A 58 3.53 -3.96 34.20
C LEU A 58 4.07 -3.43 35.53
N LYS A 59 3.54 -3.92 36.67
CA LYS A 59 4.04 -3.56 38.00
C LYS A 59 5.48 -4.03 38.26
N ARG A 60 5.87 -5.18 37.70
CA ARG A 60 7.21 -5.76 37.87
C ARG A 60 8.25 -5.11 36.97
N LEU A 61 7.89 -4.84 35.72
CA LEU A 61 8.75 -4.30 34.66
C LEU A 61 8.93 -2.77 34.76
N ASN A 62 8.37 -2.11 35.77
CA ASN A 62 8.50 -0.65 35.91
C ASN A 62 8.63 -0.21 37.38
N PRO A 63 9.79 -0.44 38.04
CA PRO A 63 10.05 0.00 39.41
C PRO A 63 9.99 1.53 39.60
N ASN A 64 10.07 2.29 38.50
CA ASN A 64 9.95 3.75 38.49
C ASN A 64 8.52 4.26 38.27
N ILE A 65 7.57 3.39 37.96
CA ILE A 65 6.16 3.74 37.84
C ILE A 65 5.48 3.41 39.17
N ASP A 66 4.74 4.38 39.70
CA ASP A 66 3.91 4.17 40.89
C ASP A 66 2.99 2.97 40.63
N PRO A 67 3.11 1.85 41.37
CA PRO A 67 2.23 0.69 41.18
C PRO A 67 0.75 1.05 41.27
N ALA A 68 0.42 2.11 42.03
CA ALA A 68 -0.94 2.61 42.11
C ALA A 68 -1.44 3.26 40.81
N MET A 69 -0.55 3.69 39.90
CA MET A 69 -0.92 4.12 38.55
C MET A 69 -1.44 2.93 37.73
N VAL A 70 -0.73 1.80 37.74
CA VAL A 70 -1.14 0.57 37.04
C VAL A 70 -2.44 0.01 37.63
N ASP A 71 -2.63 0.11 38.95
CA ASP A 71 -3.88 -0.30 39.61
C ASP A 71 -5.09 0.57 39.24
N ARG A 72 -4.86 1.82 38.81
CA ARG A 72 -5.92 2.75 38.38
C ARG A 72 -6.29 2.62 36.91
N MET A 73 -5.52 1.88 36.11
CA MET A 73 -5.81 1.68 34.69
C MET A 73 -7.13 0.93 34.50
N SER A 74 -7.97 1.45 33.60
CA SER A 74 -9.23 0.81 33.26
C SER A 74 -8.98 -0.51 32.51
N ASN A 75 -9.96 -1.41 32.53
CA ASN A 75 -9.87 -2.64 31.74
C ASN A 75 -9.78 -2.35 30.23
N LEU A 76 -10.34 -1.23 29.77
CA LEU A 76 -10.24 -0.79 28.39
C LEU A 76 -8.79 -0.40 28.06
N GLN A 77 -8.16 0.43 28.90
CA GLN A 77 -6.75 0.82 28.73
C GLN A 77 -5.83 -0.41 28.72
N LEU A 78 -6.02 -1.34 29.66
CA LEU A 78 -5.21 -2.57 29.71
C LEU A 78 -5.43 -3.46 28.48
N ASN A 79 -6.67 -3.58 28.00
CA ASN A 79 -6.96 -4.34 26.79
C ASN A 79 -6.29 -3.69 25.57
N ASP A 80 -6.37 -2.36 25.44
CA ASP A 80 -5.75 -1.61 24.33
C ASP A 80 -4.23 -1.78 24.34
N MET A 81 -3.59 -1.68 25.51
CA MET A 81 -2.15 -1.95 25.67
C MET A 81 -1.77 -3.39 25.31
N MET A 82 -2.59 -4.38 25.70
CA MET A 82 -2.36 -5.79 25.35
C MET A 82 -2.49 -6.03 23.85
N ILE A 83 -3.52 -5.45 23.21
CA ILE A 83 -3.70 -5.50 21.77
C ILE A 83 -2.50 -4.84 21.09
N HIS A 84 -2.07 -3.67 21.56
CA HIS A 84 -0.92 -2.95 21.03
C HIS A 84 0.35 -3.80 21.09
N ALA A 85 0.68 -4.35 22.26
CA ALA A 85 1.80 -5.28 22.47
C ALA A 85 1.72 -6.55 21.59
N ALA A 86 0.52 -7.01 21.23
CA ALA A 86 0.33 -8.19 20.39
C ALA A 86 0.29 -7.89 18.87
N THR A 87 -0.06 -6.66 18.48
CA THR A 87 -0.37 -6.28 17.08
C THR A 87 0.79 -5.64 16.35
N ARG A 88 1.56 -4.77 17.02
CA ARG A 88 2.56 -3.91 16.37
C ARG A 88 3.96 -4.44 16.68
N GLY A 89 4.85 -4.32 15.69
CA GLY A 89 6.28 -4.50 15.92
C GLY A 89 6.80 -3.43 16.89
N PRO A 90 8.09 -3.09 16.88
CA PRO A 90 8.54 -1.94 17.65
C PRO A 90 7.73 -0.69 17.25
N SER A 91 7.07 -0.05 18.21
CA SER A 91 6.26 1.15 17.98
C SER A 91 6.00 1.90 19.28
N ALA A 92 5.85 3.22 19.21
CA ALA A 92 5.39 4.04 20.33
C ALA A 92 3.95 4.52 20.14
N GLU A 93 3.15 4.48 21.21
CA GLU A 93 1.79 4.98 21.24
C GLU A 93 1.56 5.85 22.49
N ILE A 94 1.08 7.08 22.28
CA ILE A 94 0.69 7.95 23.39
C ILE A 94 -0.66 7.48 23.92
N VAL A 95 -0.70 7.07 25.17
CA VAL A 95 -1.95 6.73 25.86
C VAL A 95 -2.43 7.93 26.65
N ALA A 96 -3.65 8.36 26.32
CA ALA A 96 -4.33 9.47 26.97
C ALA A 96 -5.38 8.96 27.99
N ASP A 97 -5.77 9.83 28.92
CA ASP A 97 -6.93 9.59 29.76
C ASP A 97 -8.26 9.78 28.99
N ASP A 98 -9.39 9.54 29.67
CA ASP A 98 -10.74 9.70 29.12
C ASP A 98 -11.07 11.14 28.67
N HIS A 99 -10.20 12.11 28.98
CA HIS A 99 -10.31 13.50 28.55
C HIS A 99 -9.36 13.85 27.39
N GLY A 100 -8.62 12.87 26.88
CA GLY A 100 -7.66 13.05 25.79
C GLY A 100 -6.34 13.70 26.22
N ILE A 101 -6.05 13.75 27.52
CA ILE A 101 -4.78 14.28 28.05
C ILE A 101 -3.74 13.15 28.01
N PRO A 102 -2.59 13.33 27.32
CA PRO A 102 -1.50 12.35 27.34
C PRO A 102 -1.03 12.04 28.76
N GLN A 103 -1.08 10.77 29.17
CA GLN A 103 -0.66 10.31 30.49
C GLN A 103 0.67 9.55 30.46
N GLN A 104 0.90 8.81 29.39
CA GLN A 104 2.06 7.93 29.20
C GLN A 104 2.31 7.69 27.72
N CYS A 105 3.46 7.11 27.40
CA CYS A 105 3.77 6.59 26.08
C CYS A 105 4.21 5.14 26.18
N ASP A 106 3.55 4.28 25.42
CA ASP A 106 3.75 2.84 25.45
C ASP A 106 4.59 2.44 24.25
N VAL A 107 5.74 1.85 24.52
CA VAL A 107 6.70 1.37 23.52
C VAL A 107 6.61 -0.14 23.46
N THR A 108 6.08 -0.67 22.37
CA THR A 108 6.13 -2.10 22.11
C THR A 108 7.53 -2.49 21.65
N MET A 109 8.05 -3.58 22.17
CA MET A 109 9.35 -4.11 21.77
C MET A 109 9.21 -5.08 20.59
N PRO A 110 10.29 -5.38 19.85
CA PRO A 110 10.27 -6.45 18.85
C PRO A 110 9.87 -7.80 19.49
N VAL A 111 9.01 -8.57 18.81
CA VAL A 111 8.67 -9.94 19.25
C VAL A 111 9.91 -10.83 19.09
N GLU A 112 10.27 -11.58 20.15
CA GLU A 112 11.30 -12.62 20.04
C GLU A 112 10.72 -13.75 19.19
N ARG A 113 11.02 -13.71 17.90
CA ARG A 113 10.83 -14.85 17.01
C ARG A 113 12.20 -15.47 16.80
N GLU A 114 12.62 -16.27 17.77
CA GLU A 114 13.96 -16.89 17.84
C GLU A 114 15.05 -15.85 18.15
N ASP A 115 15.95 -16.14 19.08
CA ASP A 115 17.12 -15.29 19.44
C ASP A 115 18.13 -15.30 18.28
N ASN A 116 17.72 -14.71 17.16
CA ASN A 116 18.48 -14.62 15.94
C ASN A 116 18.71 -13.15 15.63
N LYS A 117 19.93 -12.69 15.89
CA LYS A 117 20.38 -11.32 15.60
C LYS A 117 20.19 -10.96 14.12
N GLN A 118 20.09 -11.93 13.22
CA GLN A 118 19.77 -11.69 11.82
C GLN A 118 18.37 -11.07 11.61
N ASN A 119 17.44 -11.28 12.54
CA ASN A 119 16.12 -10.64 12.50
C ASN A 119 16.20 -9.11 12.59
N ILE A 120 17.32 -8.54 13.06
CA ILE A 120 17.55 -7.09 13.04
C ILE A 120 17.60 -6.56 11.61
N LEU A 121 18.16 -7.32 10.67
CA LEU A 121 18.14 -6.96 9.25
C LEU A 121 16.71 -6.93 8.71
N SER A 122 15.85 -7.85 9.16
CA SER A 122 14.42 -7.88 8.79
C SER A 122 13.63 -6.71 9.36
N VAL A 123 13.89 -6.33 10.63
CA VAL A 123 13.27 -5.14 11.24
C VAL A 123 13.68 -3.86 10.50
N MET A 124 14.92 -3.82 10.01
CA MET A 124 15.44 -2.72 9.18
C MET A 124 15.13 -2.90 7.69
N GLU A 125 14.39 -3.95 7.30
CA GLU A 125 14.04 -4.31 5.92
C GLU A 125 15.22 -4.49 4.95
N LEU A 126 16.44 -4.67 5.48
CA LEU A 126 17.65 -4.88 4.69
C LEU A 126 17.75 -6.29 4.09
N ASP A 127 17.10 -7.28 4.71
CA ASP A 127 17.03 -8.66 4.20
C ASP A 127 16.20 -8.79 2.91
N ARG A 128 15.32 -7.82 2.64
CA ARG A 128 14.57 -7.69 1.39
C ARG A 128 15.39 -7.01 0.28
N LEU A 129 16.39 -6.23 0.66
CA LEU A 129 17.19 -5.42 -0.25
C LEU A 129 18.52 -6.09 -0.61
N TYR A 130 19.04 -6.93 0.28
CA TYR A 130 20.36 -7.52 0.18
C TYR A 130 20.33 -8.99 0.59
N TYR A 131 21.25 -9.78 0.05
CA TYR A 131 21.41 -11.16 0.50
C TYR A 131 22.12 -11.20 1.86
N THR A 132 21.39 -11.63 2.90
CA THR A 132 21.83 -11.53 4.31
C THR A 132 23.14 -12.26 4.61
N ALA A 133 23.50 -13.29 3.82
CA ALA A 133 24.77 -14.01 4.00
C ALA A 133 26.01 -13.16 3.64
N HIS A 134 25.85 -12.02 2.96
CA HIS A 134 26.96 -11.12 2.63
C HIS A 134 27.28 -10.12 3.75
N PHE A 135 26.40 -9.98 4.74
CA PHE A 135 26.65 -9.12 5.88
C PHE A 135 27.70 -9.73 6.80
N ARG A 136 28.60 -8.88 7.28
CA ARG A 136 29.46 -9.19 8.41
C ARG A 136 28.61 -9.42 9.66
N PRO A 137 29.14 -10.17 10.64
CA PRO A 137 28.43 -10.44 11.89
C PRO A 137 27.90 -9.16 12.53
N ILE A 138 26.63 -9.18 12.93
CA ILE A 138 25.97 -8.07 13.63
C ILE A 138 26.55 -8.00 15.06
N PRO A 139 27.11 -6.85 15.49
CA PRO A 139 27.66 -6.69 16.84
C PRO A 139 26.57 -6.70 17.92
N GLY A 140 26.97 -6.93 19.18
CA GLY A 140 26.03 -6.96 20.31
C GLY A 140 25.14 -8.20 20.34
N THR A 141 24.18 -8.23 21.24
CA THR A 141 23.16 -9.28 21.45
C THR A 141 21.81 -8.87 20.89
N TYR A 142 20.89 -9.82 20.65
CA TYR A 142 19.55 -9.47 20.20
C TYR A 142 18.85 -8.57 21.23
N GLN A 143 19.01 -8.87 22.52
CA GLN A 143 18.46 -8.12 23.63
C GLN A 143 18.95 -6.66 23.64
N GLU A 144 20.25 -6.44 23.42
CA GLU A 144 20.81 -5.08 23.32
C GLU A 144 20.26 -4.31 22.11
N TRP A 145 20.02 -5.00 20.98
CA TRP A 145 19.37 -4.39 19.81
C TRP A 145 17.90 -4.09 20.03
N ALA A 146 17.16 -5.02 20.64
CA ALA A 146 15.76 -4.85 20.99
C ALA A 146 15.60 -3.64 21.91
N TYR A 147 16.40 -3.57 22.98
CA TYR A 147 16.49 -2.40 23.85
C TYR A 147 16.76 -1.11 23.08
N GLY A 148 17.80 -1.10 22.24
CA GLY A 148 18.12 0.07 21.42
C GLY A 148 16.97 0.49 20.48
N ILE A 149 16.25 -0.47 19.89
CA ILE A 149 15.05 -0.18 19.09
C ILE A 149 13.96 0.45 19.98
N GLY A 150 13.70 -0.11 21.17
CA GLY A 150 12.79 0.49 22.13
C GLY A 150 13.15 1.94 22.47
N VAL A 151 14.42 2.24 22.74
CA VAL A 151 14.91 3.60 23.00
C VAL A 151 14.59 4.55 21.83
N HIS A 152 14.76 4.10 20.59
CA HIS A 152 14.37 4.88 19.41
C HIS A 152 12.86 5.14 19.39
N GLU A 153 12.04 4.10 19.51
CA GLU A 153 10.58 4.25 19.54
C GLU A 153 10.14 5.20 20.67
N GLY A 154 10.70 5.05 21.86
CA GLY A 154 10.43 5.94 22.99
C GLY A 154 10.85 7.39 22.73
N GLY A 155 11.86 7.62 21.89
CA GLY A 155 12.25 8.97 21.45
C GLY A 155 11.14 9.69 20.70
N HIS A 156 10.23 8.96 20.04
CA HIS A 156 9.07 9.54 19.35
C HIS A 156 8.00 10.08 20.31
N CYS A 157 8.02 9.66 21.59
CA CYS A 157 7.04 10.04 22.61
C CYS A 157 7.19 11.48 23.11
N GLY A 158 8.40 12.04 23.03
CA GLY A 158 8.71 13.38 23.56
C GLY A 158 8.85 14.47 22.53
N GLN A 159 8.53 14.17 21.27
CA GLN A 159 8.64 15.11 20.18
C GLN A 159 7.27 15.73 19.95
N ASP A 160 7.14 17.03 20.26
CA ASP A 160 5.93 17.79 19.99
C ASP A 160 5.47 17.57 18.55
N TYR A 161 4.16 17.37 18.35
CA TYR A 161 3.54 17.49 17.04
C TYR A 161 3.66 18.95 16.61
N ILE A 162 4.82 19.30 16.05
CA ILE A 162 5.00 20.60 15.40
C ILE A 162 4.26 20.48 14.08
N GLU A 163 3.10 21.12 13.98
CA GLU A 163 2.47 21.40 12.69
C GLU A 163 3.39 22.38 11.92
N SER A 164 4.40 21.88 11.20
CA SER A 164 5.18 22.70 10.29
C SER A 164 4.73 22.55 8.84
N ILE A 165 5.34 23.37 7.98
CA ILE A 165 4.91 23.75 6.63
C ILE A 165 4.99 22.57 5.63
N THR A 166 5.71 21.49 5.95
CA THR A 166 5.60 20.19 5.26
C THR A 166 5.73 19.02 6.25
N GLN A 167 4.72 18.15 6.29
CA GLN A 167 4.65 16.97 7.17
C GLN A 167 5.89 16.06 7.09
N GLU A 168 6.59 16.05 5.95
CA GLU A 168 7.75 15.20 5.70
C GLU A 168 9.03 15.69 6.39
N LEU A 169 9.29 17.00 6.42
CA LEU A 169 10.47 17.55 7.10
C LEU A 169 10.36 17.40 8.62
N ASP A 170 9.16 17.50 9.17
CA ASP A 170 8.93 17.25 10.60
C ASP A 170 9.09 15.77 10.93
N SER A 171 8.48 14.89 10.13
CA SER A 171 8.69 13.44 10.26
C SER A 171 10.17 13.11 10.25
N PHE A 172 10.94 13.74 9.37
CA PHE A 172 12.37 13.52 9.27
C PHE A 172 13.15 13.99 10.51
N ARG A 173 12.84 15.17 11.04
CA ARG A 173 13.44 15.69 12.29
C ARG A 173 13.13 14.80 13.49
N ARG A 174 11.94 14.21 13.52
CA ARG A 174 11.51 13.27 14.55
C ARG A 174 12.33 11.99 14.56
N GLU A 175 12.53 11.39 13.39
CA GLU A 175 13.42 10.22 13.24
C GLU A 175 14.85 10.51 13.68
N ILE A 176 15.36 11.74 13.44
CA ILE A 176 16.68 12.18 13.90
C ILE A 176 16.77 12.20 15.42
N GLY A 177 15.78 12.80 16.10
CA GLY A 177 15.75 12.82 17.56
C GLY A 177 15.73 11.40 18.16
N ALA A 178 14.88 10.53 17.60
CA ALA A 178 14.73 9.16 18.03
C ALA A 178 16.02 8.32 17.84
N ASP A 179 16.65 8.41 16.66
CA ASP A 179 17.95 7.74 16.42
C ASP A 179 19.06 8.33 17.30
N GLN A 180 19.06 9.63 17.59
CA GLN A 180 20.04 10.27 18.47
C GLN A 180 19.93 9.76 19.91
N ASP A 181 18.72 9.57 20.42
CA ASP A 181 18.48 8.99 21.75
C ASP A 181 19.01 7.55 21.83
N LYS A 182 18.71 6.73 20.82
CA LYS A 182 19.28 5.38 20.69
C LYS A 182 20.80 5.39 20.66
N VAL A 183 21.41 6.25 19.84
CA VAL A 183 22.86 6.36 19.73
C VAL A 183 23.49 6.81 21.04
N ASN A 184 22.90 7.79 21.71
CA ASN A 184 23.37 8.28 23.01
C ASN A 184 23.33 7.18 24.08
N SER A 185 22.23 6.42 24.14
CA SER A 185 22.09 5.29 25.07
C SER A 185 23.17 4.23 24.81
N LEU A 186 23.33 3.80 23.55
CA LEU A 186 24.34 2.79 23.20
C LEU A 186 25.78 3.27 23.47
N ARG A 187 26.08 4.56 23.19
CA ARG A 187 27.39 5.15 23.50
C ARG A 187 27.66 5.21 25.00
N ALA A 188 26.67 5.58 25.82
CA ALA A 188 26.80 5.62 27.27
C ALA A 188 27.13 4.23 27.86
N GLU A 189 26.71 3.17 27.19
CA GLU A 189 27.01 1.78 27.54
C GLU A 189 28.30 1.23 26.91
N GLY A 190 29.06 2.05 26.20
CA GLY A 190 30.30 1.66 25.52
C GLY A 190 30.11 0.81 24.25
N LYS A 191 28.89 0.77 23.69
CA LYS A 191 28.52 -0.04 22.51
C LYS A 191 28.80 0.66 21.18
N HIS A 192 30.05 1.12 21.00
CA HIS A 192 30.44 1.93 19.84
C HIS A 192 30.31 1.19 18.50
N ASP A 193 30.54 -0.13 18.50
CA ASP A 193 30.39 -0.99 17.33
C ASP A 193 28.92 -1.13 16.90
N MET A 194 27.99 -1.31 17.85
CA MET A 194 26.56 -1.31 17.59
C MET A 194 26.07 0.03 17.05
N VAL A 195 26.58 1.14 17.58
CA VAL A 195 26.28 2.49 17.09
C VAL A 195 26.70 2.65 15.63
N GLN A 196 27.94 2.26 15.30
CA GLN A 196 28.41 2.34 13.92
C GLN A 196 27.60 1.44 12.99
N TYR A 197 27.28 0.22 13.43
CA TYR A 197 26.47 -0.71 12.65
C TYR A 197 25.04 -0.20 12.41
N LEU A 198 24.43 0.44 13.42
CA LEU A 198 23.13 1.10 13.28
C LEU A 198 23.19 2.22 12.23
N ILE A 199 24.21 3.08 12.33
CA ILE A 199 24.39 4.18 11.38
C ILE A 199 24.54 3.61 9.97
N ASP A 200 25.39 2.61 9.79
CA ASP A 200 25.64 1.98 8.49
C ASP A 200 24.36 1.33 7.92
N MET A 201 23.57 0.61 8.73
CA MET A 201 22.29 0.02 8.30
C MET A 201 21.31 1.06 7.77
N ARG A 202 21.18 2.18 8.49
CA ARG A 202 20.30 3.28 8.10
C ARG A 202 20.78 3.97 6.82
N ILE A 203 22.10 4.13 6.62
CA ILE A 203 22.68 4.65 5.37
C ILE A 203 22.39 3.73 4.18
N LEU A 204 22.49 2.41 4.36
CA LEU A 204 22.13 1.46 3.31
C LEU A 204 20.64 1.55 3.00
N LYS A 205 19.77 1.59 4.02
CA LYS A 205 18.32 1.67 3.83
C LYS A 205 17.89 2.96 3.12
N ALA A 206 18.48 4.07 3.53
CA ALA A 206 18.36 5.39 2.92
C ALA A 206 18.63 5.40 1.42
N ALA A 207 19.73 4.76 1.00
CA ALA A 207 20.11 4.69 -0.41
C ALA A 207 19.07 3.95 -1.27
N ASN A 208 18.18 3.19 -0.64
CA ASN A 208 17.11 2.42 -1.26
C ASN A 208 15.72 3.05 -1.07
N GLY A 209 15.66 4.37 -0.84
CA GLY A 209 14.41 5.13 -0.85
C GLY A 209 13.79 5.39 0.54
N ASP A 210 14.39 4.90 1.61
CA ASP A 210 13.96 5.24 2.98
C ASP A 210 14.58 6.56 3.46
N ALA A 211 14.26 7.64 2.75
CA ALA A 211 14.81 8.96 3.03
C ALA A 211 14.42 9.48 4.42
N ARG A 212 13.31 9.04 4.99
CA ARG A 212 12.84 9.52 6.31
C ARG A 212 13.64 8.95 7.46
N HIS A 213 14.22 7.76 7.31
CA HIS A 213 15.12 7.18 8.30
C HIS A 213 16.61 7.36 7.94
N THR A 214 16.93 8.28 7.02
CA THR A 214 18.31 8.75 6.76
C THR A 214 18.92 9.52 7.93
N SER A 215 18.16 9.67 9.02
CA SER A 215 18.46 10.38 10.26
C SER A 215 19.83 10.11 10.87
N SER A 216 20.40 8.94 10.64
CA SER A 216 21.72 8.55 11.16
C SER A 216 22.91 9.20 10.44
N LEU A 217 22.73 9.70 9.20
CA LEU A 217 23.76 10.41 8.42
C LEU A 217 24.23 11.70 9.09
N PHE A 218 23.45 12.21 10.05
CA PHE A 218 23.65 13.47 10.77
C PHE A 218 24.21 13.27 12.18
N ILE A 219 24.20 12.03 12.70
CA ILE A 219 24.56 11.74 14.10
C ILE A 219 26.09 11.68 14.33
N GLY A 220 26.86 11.56 13.24
CA GLY A 220 28.32 11.40 13.27
C GLY A 220 29.12 12.70 13.43
N ASP A 221 28.55 13.87 13.09
CA ASP A 221 29.32 15.13 13.02
C ASP A 221 29.24 16.00 14.29
N GLY A 222 28.54 15.52 15.32
CA GLY A 222 28.50 16.16 16.64
C GLY A 222 27.85 17.55 16.65
N SER A 223 27.23 17.97 15.55
CA SER A 223 26.56 19.26 15.46
C SER A 223 25.04 19.07 15.51
N PRO A 224 24.33 19.76 16.41
CA PRO A 224 22.87 19.80 16.43
C PRO A 224 22.34 20.69 15.29
N LEU A 225 22.86 20.54 14.07
CA LEU A 225 22.48 21.40 12.96
C LEU A 225 21.00 21.17 12.63
N PRO A 226 20.20 22.24 12.50
CA PRO A 226 18.83 22.11 12.06
C PRO A 226 18.84 21.52 10.64
N VAL A 227 18.24 20.34 10.52
CA VAL A 227 18.09 19.67 9.23
C VAL A 227 17.22 20.54 8.32
N SER A 228 17.81 20.85 7.16
CA SER A 228 17.25 21.74 6.15
C SER A 228 16.55 20.95 5.05
N GLN A 229 15.80 21.65 4.20
CA GLN A 229 15.16 21.03 3.04
C GLN A 229 16.19 20.41 2.09
N GLU A 230 17.37 21.01 1.95
CA GLU A 230 18.46 20.50 1.11
C GLU A 230 18.99 19.16 1.62
N HIS A 231 19.01 18.94 2.94
CA HIS A 231 19.40 17.65 3.49
C HIS A 231 18.36 16.57 3.19
N LEU A 232 17.08 16.90 3.33
CA LEU A 232 15.96 16.00 2.99
C LEU A 232 15.97 15.68 1.49
N SER A 233 16.09 16.70 0.63
CA SER A 233 16.21 16.51 -0.82
C SER A 233 17.42 15.63 -1.17
N ALA A 234 18.59 15.89 -0.59
CA ALA A 234 19.76 15.04 -0.81
C ALA A 234 19.54 13.60 -0.35
N ALA A 235 18.85 13.39 0.78
CA ALA A 235 18.47 12.08 1.30
C ALA A 235 17.53 11.31 0.35
N HIS A 236 16.61 11.99 -0.34
CA HIS A 236 15.77 11.38 -1.37
C HIS A 236 16.52 11.07 -2.67
N LEU A 237 17.53 11.89 -3.01
CA LEU A 237 18.12 11.87 -4.35
C LEU A 237 19.41 11.05 -4.44
N PHE A 238 20.20 10.96 -3.35
CA PHE A 238 21.56 10.42 -3.47
C PHE A 238 21.62 8.97 -3.99
N GLY A 239 20.63 8.13 -3.67
CA GLY A 239 20.49 6.77 -4.23
C GLY A 239 20.48 6.75 -5.75
N GLU A 240 19.57 7.53 -6.36
CA GLU A 240 19.47 7.67 -7.82
C GLU A 240 20.74 8.26 -8.41
N HIS A 241 21.32 9.29 -7.78
CA HIS A 241 22.59 9.85 -8.25
C HIS A 241 23.70 8.80 -8.26
N MET A 242 23.84 7.98 -7.23
CA MET A 242 24.83 6.91 -7.18
C MET A 242 24.62 5.90 -8.30
N ILE A 243 23.38 5.45 -8.51
CA ILE A 243 23.01 4.49 -9.56
C ILE A 243 23.34 5.06 -10.93
N THR A 244 22.95 6.30 -11.22
CA THR A 244 23.25 6.96 -12.50
C THR A 244 24.75 7.11 -12.71
N ALA A 245 25.47 7.57 -11.68
CA ALA A 245 26.90 7.79 -11.79
C ALA A 245 27.67 6.51 -12.08
N VAL A 246 27.34 5.40 -11.40
CA VAL A 246 27.95 4.10 -11.68
C VAL A 246 27.54 3.61 -13.07
N ALA A 247 26.27 3.76 -13.48
CA ALA A 247 25.79 3.34 -14.79
C ALA A 247 26.53 4.03 -15.94
N LEU A 248 26.57 5.37 -15.92
CA LEU A 248 27.17 6.17 -17.00
C LEU A 248 28.67 5.94 -17.13
N ASN A 249 29.39 5.91 -16.00
CA ASN A 249 30.86 5.79 -16.02
C ASN A 249 31.36 4.36 -16.27
N ASN A 250 30.47 3.37 -16.23
CA ASN A 250 30.83 1.97 -16.49
C ASN A 250 30.11 1.37 -17.71
N HIS A 251 29.44 2.19 -18.52
CA HIS A 251 28.69 1.77 -19.70
C HIS A 251 27.65 0.67 -19.40
N MET A 252 26.95 0.83 -18.27
CA MET A 252 25.88 -0.06 -17.83
C MET A 252 24.54 0.67 -17.92
N THR A 253 23.46 -0.06 -18.07
CA THR A 253 22.09 0.46 -17.92
C THR A 253 21.82 0.85 -16.46
N ARG A 254 20.79 1.69 -16.23
CA ARG A 254 20.32 2.03 -14.88
C ARG A 254 19.98 0.76 -14.08
N VAL A 255 19.33 -0.21 -14.73
CA VAL A 255 18.90 -1.46 -14.09
C VAL A 255 20.09 -2.34 -13.73
N GLU A 256 21.08 -2.50 -14.61
CA GLU A 256 22.29 -3.28 -14.28
C GLU A 256 23.06 -2.65 -13.11
N SER A 257 23.12 -1.31 -13.04
CA SER A 257 23.73 -0.58 -11.92
C SER A 257 22.98 -0.79 -10.61
N LEU A 258 21.65 -0.71 -10.62
CA LEU A 258 20.79 -1.01 -9.47
C LEU A 258 20.93 -2.49 -9.04
N GLN A 259 20.90 -3.43 -9.98
CA GLN A 259 21.12 -4.85 -9.69
C GLN A 259 22.48 -5.08 -9.06
N LEU A 260 23.52 -4.42 -9.56
CA LEU A 260 24.86 -4.48 -8.98
C LEU A 260 24.86 -3.95 -7.54
N MET A 261 24.16 -2.84 -7.27
CA MET A 261 24.04 -2.26 -5.93
C MET A 261 23.51 -3.26 -4.90
N HIS A 262 22.58 -4.14 -5.29
CA HIS A 262 21.97 -5.14 -4.39
C HIS A 262 22.72 -6.48 -4.38
N ALA A 263 23.14 -6.97 -5.54
CA ALA A 263 23.72 -8.29 -5.72
C ALA A 263 25.20 -8.35 -5.35
N ASP A 264 25.94 -7.27 -5.63
CA ASP A 264 27.34 -7.09 -5.26
C ASP A 264 27.60 -5.65 -4.77
N PRO A 265 27.10 -5.32 -3.56
CA PRO A 265 27.22 -3.97 -3.02
C PRO A 265 28.67 -3.49 -2.94
N GLN A 266 29.63 -4.40 -2.65
CA GLN A 266 31.05 -4.09 -2.58
C GLN A 266 31.61 -3.63 -3.92
N ARG A 267 31.28 -4.33 -5.00
CA ARG A 267 31.68 -3.92 -6.36
C ARG A 267 31.01 -2.60 -6.74
N PHE A 268 29.73 -2.42 -6.46
CA PHE A 268 29.04 -1.15 -6.69
C PHE A 268 29.73 0.01 -5.97
N ALA A 269 30.01 -0.13 -4.66
CA ALA A 269 30.70 0.87 -3.85
C ALA A 269 32.10 1.20 -4.41
N THR A 270 32.85 0.19 -4.87
CA THR A 270 34.17 0.38 -5.49
C THR A 270 34.08 1.17 -6.81
N LEU A 271 33.05 0.92 -7.62
CA LEU A 271 32.84 1.68 -8.86
C LEU A 271 32.43 3.12 -8.56
N LEU A 272 31.54 3.31 -7.58
CA LEU A 272 31.12 4.63 -7.13
C LEU A 272 32.30 5.44 -6.56
N GLU A 273 33.16 4.81 -5.77
CA GLU A 273 34.35 5.46 -5.21
C GLU A 273 35.26 5.99 -6.32
N LYS A 274 35.48 5.21 -7.39
CA LYS A 274 36.25 5.65 -8.56
C LYS A 274 35.61 6.85 -9.26
N THR A 275 34.29 6.84 -9.41
CA THR A 275 33.53 7.96 -10.00
C THR A 275 33.58 9.23 -9.14
N ILE A 276 33.60 9.09 -7.81
CA ILE A 276 33.80 10.23 -6.92
C ILE A 276 35.24 10.76 -7.04
N GLN A 277 36.23 9.88 -7.12
CA GLN A 277 37.65 10.25 -7.25
C GLN A 277 37.98 10.92 -8.59
N SER A 278 37.28 10.56 -9.68
CA SER A 278 37.42 11.22 -10.98
C SER A 278 36.78 12.61 -11.03
N GLY A 279 35.99 12.99 -10.02
CA GLY A 279 35.26 14.25 -9.98
C GLY A 279 33.98 14.28 -10.83
N GLU A 280 33.52 13.11 -11.29
CA GLU A 280 32.32 12.94 -12.12
C GLU A 280 31.03 12.85 -11.27
N PHE A 281 31.14 13.04 -9.95
CA PHE A 281 30.03 12.99 -8.99
C PHE A 281 29.96 14.24 -8.09
N PRO A 282 28.77 14.85 -7.87
CA PRO A 282 27.49 14.51 -8.50
C PRO A 282 27.45 14.95 -9.97
N GLY A 283 27.12 14.01 -10.85
CA GLY A 283 27.07 14.19 -12.30
C GLY A 283 25.65 14.24 -12.85
N PRO A 284 25.44 14.06 -14.17
CA PRO A 284 24.12 13.94 -14.78
C PRO A 284 23.26 12.87 -14.09
N VAL A 285 21.94 13.06 -14.12
CA VAL A 285 20.94 12.12 -13.59
C VAL A 285 20.07 11.57 -14.72
N PHE A 286 19.51 10.38 -14.58
CA PHE A 286 18.51 9.89 -15.53
C PHE A 286 17.22 10.71 -15.41
N MET A 287 16.55 10.94 -16.54
CA MET A 287 15.22 11.55 -16.55
C MET A 287 14.24 10.72 -15.71
N ASP A 288 13.42 11.38 -14.92
CA ASP A 288 12.27 10.72 -14.31
C ASP A 288 11.22 10.35 -15.38
N ASN A 289 10.24 9.52 -15.02
CA ASN A 289 9.21 9.07 -15.96
C ASN A 289 8.42 10.24 -16.58
N LEU A 290 8.15 11.32 -15.83
CA LEU A 290 7.39 12.46 -16.36
C LEU A 290 8.20 13.25 -17.39
N GLN A 291 9.48 13.49 -17.10
CA GLN A 291 10.42 14.10 -18.03
C GLN A 291 10.57 13.24 -19.28
N LEU A 292 10.73 11.94 -19.11
CA LEU A 292 10.85 10.99 -20.20
C LEU A 292 9.60 10.97 -21.09
N GLU A 293 8.40 10.92 -20.50
CA GLU A 293 7.14 11.02 -21.23
C GLU A 293 7.06 12.34 -22.02
N SER A 294 7.44 13.47 -21.40
CA SER A 294 7.43 14.78 -22.03
C SER A 294 8.41 14.85 -23.22
N VAL A 295 9.63 14.34 -23.07
CA VAL A 295 10.64 14.39 -24.13
C VAL A 295 10.28 13.46 -25.28
N ILE A 296 9.78 12.25 -25.00
CA ILE A 296 9.29 11.34 -26.04
C ILE A 296 8.11 11.97 -26.78
N ALA A 297 7.13 12.56 -26.06
CA ALA A 297 6.00 13.24 -26.67
C ALA A 297 6.45 14.36 -27.62
N GLN A 298 7.40 15.18 -27.17
CA GLN A 298 7.98 16.25 -28.00
C GLN A 298 8.66 15.70 -29.26
N LYS A 299 9.43 14.61 -29.15
CA LYS A 299 10.07 13.94 -30.30
C LYS A 299 9.04 13.35 -31.28
N MET A 300 7.87 12.95 -30.78
CA MET A 300 6.73 12.50 -31.59
C MET A 300 5.88 13.65 -32.16
N GLY A 301 6.17 14.90 -31.81
CA GLY A 301 5.35 16.06 -32.19
C GLY A 301 4.00 16.14 -31.47
N LEU A 302 3.87 15.49 -30.32
CA LEU A 302 2.70 15.49 -29.45
C LEU A 302 2.87 16.52 -28.33
N ARG A 303 1.75 16.99 -27.74
CA ARG A 303 1.81 17.84 -26.55
C ARG A 303 2.07 17.04 -25.30
N THR A 304 1.49 15.85 -25.22
CA THR A 304 1.66 14.91 -24.11
C THR A 304 1.65 13.50 -24.67
N LEU A 305 2.28 12.56 -23.95
CA LEU A 305 2.26 11.16 -24.37
C LEU A 305 0.86 10.54 -24.17
N ASP A 306 -0.04 11.20 -23.45
CA ASP A 306 -1.45 10.82 -23.34
C ASP A 306 -2.19 10.91 -24.68
N GLU A 307 -1.75 11.76 -25.61
CA GLU A 307 -2.30 11.85 -26.97
C GLU A 307 -1.93 10.66 -27.86
N ALA A 308 -0.90 9.89 -27.49
CA ALA A 308 -0.50 8.69 -28.23
C ALA A 308 -1.47 7.52 -27.99
N ASN A 309 -1.74 6.73 -29.02
CA ASN A 309 -2.51 5.48 -28.90
C ASN A 309 -1.60 4.23 -28.92
N SER A 310 -2.17 3.05 -28.66
CA SER A 310 -1.45 1.78 -28.56
C SER A 310 -0.69 1.40 -29.84
N SER A 311 -1.17 1.82 -31.01
CA SER A 311 -0.50 1.58 -32.30
C SER A 311 0.84 2.32 -32.43
N GLN A 312 1.08 3.34 -31.60
CA GLN A 312 2.32 4.13 -31.60
C GLN A 312 3.34 3.62 -30.56
N LEU A 313 3.04 2.56 -29.80
CA LEU A 313 3.91 2.03 -28.75
C LEU A 313 5.27 1.53 -29.30
N GLN A 314 5.30 0.97 -30.52
CA GLN A 314 6.57 0.58 -31.16
C GLN A 314 7.46 1.79 -31.47
N GLU A 315 6.86 2.90 -31.88
CA GLU A 315 7.59 4.14 -32.17
C GLU A 315 8.10 4.81 -30.88
N ILE A 316 7.28 4.80 -29.83
CA ILE A 316 7.68 5.22 -28.48
C ILE A 316 8.90 4.42 -28.01
N ARG A 317 8.87 3.07 -28.12
CA ARG A 317 10.02 2.22 -27.80
C ARG A 317 11.23 2.60 -28.63
N ARG A 318 11.07 2.77 -29.95
CA ARG A 318 12.17 3.13 -30.85
C ARG A 318 12.84 4.45 -30.44
N ILE A 319 12.05 5.46 -30.09
CA ILE A 319 12.55 6.76 -29.61
C ILE A 319 13.28 6.59 -28.28
N TYR A 320 12.71 5.84 -27.34
CA TYR A 320 13.38 5.53 -26.07
C TYR A 320 14.74 4.86 -26.29
N GLU A 321 14.80 3.80 -27.10
CA GLU A 321 16.04 3.06 -27.39
C GLU A 321 17.08 3.94 -28.14
N GLU A 322 16.62 4.87 -28.97
CA GLU A 322 17.48 5.87 -29.61
C GLU A 322 18.04 6.86 -28.58
N MET A 323 17.21 7.38 -27.69
CA MET A 323 17.64 8.25 -26.59
C MET A 323 18.64 7.54 -25.68
N GLU A 324 18.40 6.28 -25.36
CA GLU A 324 19.31 5.44 -24.56
C GLU A 324 20.68 5.29 -25.24
N ARG A 325 20.69 4.91 -26.53
CA ARG A 325 21.94 4.77 -27.30
C ARG A 325 22.71 6.07 -27.45
N ASN A 326 22.02 7.21 -27.51
CA ASN A 326 22.63 8.52 -27.65
C ASN A 326 23.03 9.15 -26.30
N GLY A 327 22.74 8.49 -25.17
CA GLY A 327 22.95 9.05 -23.84
C GLY A 327 22.02 10.21 -23.50
N GLU A 328 20.94 10.40 -24.26
CA GLU A 328 19.96 11.48 -24.09
C GLU A 328 19.01 11.23 -22.91
N LEU A 329 19.06 10.04 -22.29
CA LEU A 329 18.32 9.76 -21.05
C LEU A 329 18.93 10.47 -19.83
N ALA A 330 20.19 10.92 -19.92
CA ALA A 330 20.86 11.65 -18.85
C ALA A 330 20.71 13.16 -19.04
N VAL A 331 20.23 13.85 -18.01
CA VAL A 331 20.09 15.32 -17.99
C VAL A 331 21.06 15.94 -17.00
N PRO A 332 21.45 17.21 -17.19
CA PRO A 332 22.23 17.93 -16.18
C PRO A 332 21.53 17.86 -14.82
N ASN A 333 22.32 17.64 -13.79
CA ASN A 333 21.85 17.72 -12.42
C ASN A 333 21.28 19.12 -12.14
N GLY A 334 19.99 19.19 -11.84
CA GLY A 334 19.26 20.43 -11.56
C GLY A 334 19.39 20.92 -10.12
N GLU A 335 20.05 20.17 -9.25
CA GLU A 335 20.13 20.47 -7.83
C GLU A 335 21.07 21.65 -7.54
N ASN A 336 20.73 22.39 -6.47
CA ASN A 336 21.57 23.50 -6.02
C ASN A 336 22.90 22.99 -5.42
N ALA A 337 23.89 23.89 -5.30
CA ALA A 337 25.24 23.53 -4.84
C ALA A 337 25.26 22.90 -3.44
N GLN A 338 24.37 23.32 -2.54
CA GLN A 338 24.31 22.80 -1.18
C GLN A 338 23.72 21.39 -1.13
N THR A 339 22.61 21.13 -1.84
CA THR A 339 22.06 19.77 -2.01
C THR A 339 23.11 18.83 -2.60
N ASN A 340 23.86 19.30 -3.60
CA ASN A 340 24.94 18.53 -4.23
C ASN A 340 26.08 18.17 -3.27
N GLU A 341 26.45 19.07 -2.36
CA GLU A 341 27.43 18.80 -1.33
C GLU A 341 26.95 17.67 -0.38
N TYR A 342 25.68 17.69 0.01
CA TYR A 342 25.09 16.64 0.83
C TYR A 342 24.97 15.30 0.08
N ILE A 343 24.57 15.31 -1.20
CA ILE A 343 24.56 14.11 -2.04
C ILE A 343 25.95 13.46 -2.07
N LEU A 344 27.02 14.25 -2.26
CA LEU A 344 28.40 13.77 -2.20
C LEU A 344 28.78 13.21 -0.82
N LYS A 345 28.39 13.89 0.27
CA LYS A 345 28.63 13.42 1.65
C LYS A 345 27.96 12.06 1.88
N TYR A 346 26.70 11.90 1.47
CA TYR A 346 25.93 10.68 1.68
C TYR A 346 26.42 9.52 0.82
N ALA A 347 26.82 9.79 -0.43
CA ALA A 347 27.41 8.77 -1.29
C ALA A 347 28.73 8.21 -0.70
N LYS A 348 29.58 9.07 -0.13
CA LYS A 348 30.79 8.62 0.58
C LYS A 348 30.44 7.79 1.83
N ALA A 349 29.45 8.23 2.60
CA ALA A 349 28.99 7.49 3.76
C ALA A 349 28.43 6.09 3.38
N TYR A 350 27.75 5.99 2.23
CA TYR A 350 27.28 4.72 1.67
C TYR A 350 28.44 3.77 1.30
N ILE A 351 29.49 4.28 0.64
CA ILE A 351 30.69 3.50 0.32
C ILE A 351 31.31 2.94 1.60
N ASP A 352 31.50 3.81 2.58
CA ASP A 352 32.07 3.49 3.89
C ASP A 352 31.25 2.44 4.65
N ALA A 353 29.92 2.63 4.69
CA ALA A 353 28.98 1.68 5.30
C ALA A 353 29.05 0.33 4.59
N THR A 354 29.07 0.32 3.26
CA THR A 354 29.17 -0.90 2.45
C THR A 354 30.47 -1.65 2.75
N HIS A 355 31.60 -0.96 2.76
CA HIS A 355 32.89 -1.57 3.06
C HIS A 355 32.99 -2.13 4.49
N ARG A 356 32.30 -1.52 5.45
CA ARG A 356 32.24 -2.03 6.84
C ARG A 356 31.27 -3.19 7.01
N MET A 357 30.11 -3.15 6.35
CA MET A 357 29.02 -4.09 6.58
C MET A 357 29.09 -5.35 5.73
N PHE A 358 29.72 -5.33 4.56
CA PHE A 358 29.77 -6.50 3.67
C PHE A 358 31.13 -7.19 3.67
N VAL A 359 31.15 -8.50 3.46
CA VAL A 359 32.41 -9.28 3.27
C VAL A 359 32.85 -9.14 1.81
N SER A 360 34.11 -8.73 1.59
CA SER A 360 34.68 -8.42 0.26
C SER A 360 34.69 -9.59 -0.73
N ASP A 361 34.73 -10.84 -0.23
CA ASP A 361 34.95 -12.05 -1.04
C ASP A 361 33.72 -12.97 -1.12
N THR A 362 32.51 -12.45 -0.83
CA THR A 362 31.28 -13.25 -0.91
C THR A 362 30.52 -13.07 -2.22
N THR A 363 31.15 -12.51 -3.25
CA THR A 363 30.59 -12.38 -4.60
C THR A 363 30.01 -13.72 -5.06
N PRO A 364 28.69 -13.85 -5.28
CA PRO A 364 28.14 -15.00 -5.96
C PRO A 364 28.80 -15.07 -7.34
N ASP A 365 29.12 -16.27 -7.81
CA ASP A 365 29.44 -16.48 -9.21
C ASP A 365 28.33 -15.79 -10.05
N PRO A 366 28.64 -14.84 -10.95
CA PRO A 366 27.63 -14.12 -11.74
C PRO A 366 26.80 -15.05 -12.65
N SER A 367 27.15 -16.34 -12.75
CA SER A 367 26.32 -17.39 -13.35
C SER A 367 25.25 -17.98 -12.42
N GLN A 368 25.27 -17.65 -11.13
CA GLN A 368 24.24 -18.06 -10.17
C GLN A 368 23.04 -17.10 -10.25
N PRO A 369 21.81 -17.62 -10.34
CA PRO A 369 20.62 -16.79 -10.37
C PRO A 369 20.46 -16.02 -9.05
N LEU A 370 19.98 -14.78 -9.15
CA LEU A 370 19.66 -13.94 -8.00
C LEU A 370 18.74 -14.69 -7.00
N PRO A 371 18.92 -14.48 -5.69
CA PRO A 371 18.03 -15.04 -4.66
C PRO A 371 16.56 -14.78 -4.97
N GLU A 372 15.72 -15.78 -4.72
CA GLU A 372 14.29 -15.73 -5.01
C GLU A 372 13.56 -14.59 -4.27
N ALA A 373 14.09 -14.14 -3.13
CA ALA A 373 13.60 -13.01 -2.36
C ALA A 373 13.83 -11.64 -3.01
N LEU A 374 14.77 -11.53 -3.95
CA LEU A 374 14.95 -10.33 -4.78
C LEU A 374 14.05 -10.35 -6.01
N LYS A 375 13.56 -11.53 -6.45
CA LYS A 375 12.59 -11.63 -7.56
C LYS A 375 11.34 -10.76 -7.36
N PRO A 376 10.68 -10.64 -6.19
CA PRO A 376 9.48 -9.80 -6.02
C PRO A 376 9.68 -8.29 -6.14
N LEU A 377 10.90 -7.76 -6.01
CA LEU A 377 11.19 -6.37 -6.43
C LEU A 377 11.13 -6.22 -7.97
N PHE A 378 11.19 -7.34 -8.68
CA PHE A 378 11.31 -7.45 -10.14
C PHE A 378 10.30 -8.44 -10.76
N SER A 379 9.27 -8.86 -10.02
CA SER A 379 8.25 -9.82 -10.48
C SER A 379 6.86 -9.29 -10.14
N SER A 380 6.04 -9.14 -11.17
CA SER A 380 4.58 -9.15 -11.01
C SER A 380 4.15 -10.44 -10.31
N SER A 381 3.12 -10.32 -9.46
CA SER A 381 2.42 -11.34 -8.66
C SER A 381 2.63 -12.82 -9.01
N PRO A 382 2.65 -13.74 -8.01
CA PRO A 382 2.79 -15.16 -8.26
C PRO A 382 1.71 -15.67 -9.23
N ASP A 383 2.17 -16.41 -10.24
CA ASP A 383 1.33 -17.09 -11.22
C ASP A 383 0.31 -17.98 -10.52
N ALA A 384 -0.96 -17.59 -10.58
CA ALA A 384 -2.04 -18.55 -10.44
C ALA A 384 -1.98 -19.48 -11.67
N PRO A 385 -2.08 -20.81 -11.51
CA PRO A 385 -2.05 -21.73 -12.64
C PRO A 385 -3.12 -21.34 -13.66
N SER A 386 -2.65 -20.93 -14.84
CA SER A 386 -3.47 -20.53 -15.97
C SER A 386 -4.11 -21.79 -16.57
N THR A 387 -5.34 -22.05 -16.16
CA THR A 387 -6.20 -22.97 -16.91
C THR A 387 -6.55 -22.24 -18.22
N PRO A 388 -6.38 -22.86 -19.40
CA PRO A 388 -6.83 -22.26 -20.65
C PRO A 388 -8.30 -21.88 -20.49
N VAL A 389 -8.66 -20.63 -20.78
CA VAL A 389 -10.06 -20.20 -20.82
C VAL A 389 -10.74 -21.05 -21.89
N GLN A 390 -11.43 -22.10 -21.45
CA GLN A 390 -12.37 -22.80 -22.32
C GLN A 390 -13.41 -21.77 -22.76
N ALA A 391 -13.83 -21.83 -24.02
CA ALA A 391 -14.96 -21.04 -24.47
C ALA A 391 -16.12 -21.26 -23.47
N PRO A 392 -16.80 -20.20 -23.01
CA PRO A 392 -17.84 -20.34 -22.01
C PRO A 392 -18.87 -21.35 -22.52
N SER A 393 -19.29 -22.27 -21.64
CA SER A 393 -20.35 -23.20 -21.95
C SER A 393 -21.64 -22.45 -22.29
N ASP A 394 -22.55 -23.11 -23.00
CA ASP A 394 -23.88 -22.55 -23.33
C ASP A 394 -24.65 -22.08 -22.09
N ALA A 395 -24.46 -22.74 -20.94
CA ALA A 395 -25.07 -22.36 -19.68
C ALA A 395 -24.47 -21.08 -19.10
N GLU A 396 -23.14 -20.92 -19.19
CA GLU A 396 -22.44 -19.71 -18.75
C GLU A 396 -22.81 -18.52 -19.63
N LEU A 397 -22.88 -18.69 -20.96
CA LEU A 397 -23.32 -17.64 -21.89
C LEU A 397 -24.75 -17.18 -21.58
N ARG A 398 -25.67 -18.07 -21.23
CA ARG A 398 -27.05 -17.70 -20.84
C ARG A 398 -27.10 -16.94 -19.52
N ALA A 399 -26.34 -17.38 -18.51
CA ALA A 399 -26.27 -16.70 -17.22
C ALA A 399 -25.65 -15.29 -17.36
N GLN A 400 -24.59 -15.17 -18.15
CA GLN A 400 -23.96 -13.90 -18.49
C GLN A 400 -24.92 -12.95 -19.23
N ALA A 401 -25.64 -13.45 -20.24
CA ALA A 401 -26.65 -12.70 -20.98
C ALA A 401 -27.74 -12.11 -20.06
N SER A 402 -28.22 -12.91 -19.10
CA SER A 402 -29.21 -12.47 -18.12
C SER A 402 -28.67 -11.36 -17.20
N ASN A 403 -27.44 -11.50 -16.72
CA ASN A 403 -26.79 -10.51 -15.87
C ASN A 403 -26.47 -9.20 -16.61
N GLN A 404 -26.22 -9.25 -17.92
CA GLN A 404 -25.82 -8.10 -18.74
C GLN A 404 -26.98 -7.35 -19.39
N ALA A 405 -28.16 -7.96 -19.46
CA ALA A 405 -29.32 -7.41 -20.14
C ALA A 405 -29.65 -5.97 -19.70
N GLU A 406 -29.58 -5.69 -18.40
CA GLU A 406 -29.91 -4.38 -17.83
C GLU A 406 -28.87 -3.31 -18.20
N LEU A 407 -27.58 -3.64 -18.12
CA LEU A 407 -26.49 -2.75 -18.52
C LEU A 407 -26.54 -2.46 -20.03
N ALA A 408 -26.83 -3.46 -20.85
CA ALA A 408 -26.95 -3.30 -22.30
C ALA A 408 -28.10 -2.35 -22.67
N ILE A 409 -29.24 -2.46 -21.98
CA ILE A 409 -30.37 -1.51 -22.13
C ILE A 409 -29.91 -0.09 -21.76
N PHE A 410 -29.23 0.08 -20.62
CA PHE A 410 -28.72 1.37 -20.17
C PHE A 410 -27.76 2.02 -21.17
N LEU A 411 -26.75 1.28 -21.65
CA LEU A 411 -25.75 1.79 -22.58
C LEU A 411 -26.35 2.18 -23.93
N ALA A 412 -27.29 1.40 -24.45
CA ALA A 412 -27.97 1.72 -25.70
C ALA A 412 -28.81 3.01 -25.58
N VAL A 413 -29.56 3.15 -24.49
CA VAL A 413 -30.34 4.37 -24.22
C VAL A 413 -29.42 5.57 -23.99
N SER A 414 -28.32 5.39 -23.24
CA SER A 414 -27.31 6.44 -23.02
C SER A 414 -26.72 6.94 -24.32
N LYS A 415 -26.29 6.02 -25.19
CA LYS A 415 -25.75 6.35 -26.51
C LYS A 415 -26.77 7.08 -27.37
N HIS A 416 -28.03 6.64 -27.37
CA HIS A 416 -29.10 7.28 -28.14
C HIS A 416 -29.41 8.70 -27.65
N LEU A 417 -29.39 8.92 -26.33
CA LEU A 417 -29.67 10.22 -25.73
C LEU A 417 -28.44 11.15 -25.71
N GLY A 418 -27.23 10.61 -25.88
CA GLY A 418 -25.97 11.34 -25.82
C GLY A 418 -25.47 11.57 -24.39
N GLY A 419 -25.54 10.55 -23.53
CA GLY A 419 -24.89 10.49 -22.21
C GLY A 419 -25.79 10.07 -21.05
N ASP A 420 -25.15 9.53 -20.00
CA ASP A 420 -25.80 8.86 -18.85
C ASP A 420 -26.76 9.75 -18.07
N ASN A 421 -26.42 11.04 -17.90
CA ASN A 421 -27.25 12.01 -17.18
C ASN A 421 -28.67 12.14 -17.78
N LYS A 422 -28.82 11.93 -19.08
CA LYS A 422 -30.12 11.99 -19.76
C LYS A 422 -30.92 10.70 -19.57
N VAL A 423 -30.25 9.57 -19.36
CA VAL A 423 -30.89 8.29 -19.02
C VAL A 423 -31.54 8.38 -17.66
N PHE A 424 -30.81 8.85 -16.65
CA PHE A 424 -31.36 9.05 -15.31
C PHE A 424 -32.52 10.06 -15.31
N ALA A 425 -32.39 11.15 -16.10
CA ALA A 425 -33.49 12.11 -16.26
C ALA A 425 -34.74 11.48 -16.91
N LEU A 426 -34.58 10.55 -17.85
CA LEU A 426 -35.68 9.81 -18.46
C LEU A 426 -36.32 8.82 -17.47
N GLN A 427 -35.52 8.05 -16.75
CA GLN A 427 -35.99 7.13 -15.70
C GLN A 427 -36.79 7.86 -14.61
N ASN A 428 -36.34 9.05 -14.20
CA ASN A 428 -37.02 9.89 -13.20
C ASN A 428 -38.34 10.48 -13.70
N ARG A 429 -38.56 10.62 -15.01
CA ARG A 429 -39.84 11.06 -15.59
C ARG A 429 -40.85 9.92 -15.64
N GLY A 430 -40.37 8.68 -15.71
CA GLY A 430 -41.17 7.47 -15.63
C GLY A 430 -40.48 6.30 -16.30
N MET A 431 -40.47 5.14 -15.64
CA MET A 431 -39.85 3.92 -16.20
C MET A 431 -40.52 3.45 -17.49
N ASP A 432 -41.79 3.77 -17.72
CA ASP A 432 -42.50 3.41 -18.96
C ASP A 432 -41.89 4.09 -20.20
N GLU A 433 -41.46 5.34 -20.10
CA GLU A 433 -40.82 6.05 -21.22
C GLU A 433 -39.42 5.50 -21.50
N TYR A 434 -38.68 5.17 -20.44
CA TYR A 434 -37.38 4.51 -20.53
C TYR A 434 -37.48 3.14 -21.21
N LEU A 435 -38.42 2.29 -20.76
CA LEU A 435 -38.62 0.94 -21.30
C LEU A 435 -39.19 0.97 -22.73
N LYS A 436 -40.04 1.94 -23.05
CA LYS A 436 -40.54 2.15 -24.42
C LYS A 436 -39.41 2.51 -25.37
N LEU A 437 -38.52 3.41 -24.97
CA LEU A 437 -37.32 3.76 -25.76
C LEU A 437 -36.37 2.56 -25.87
N ALA A 438 -36.11 1.85 -24.78
CA ALA A 438 -35.29 0.63 -24.79
C ALA A 438 -35.85 -0.42 -25.76
N LYS A 439 -37.16 -0.66 -25.75
CA LYS A 439 -37.83 -1.59 -26.67
C LYS A 439 -37.73 -1.13 -28.12
N GLN A 440 -37.94 0.15 -28.38
CA GLN A 440 -37.78 0.72 -29.71
C GLN A 440 -36.35 0.49 -30.23
N LEU A 441 -35.33 0.77 -29.41
CA LEU A 441 -33.92 0.55 -29.77
C LEU A 441 -33.62 -0.93 -30.02
N LEU A 442 -34.22 -1.84 -29.24
CA LEU A 442 -34.10 -3.28 -29.43
C LEU A 442 -34.70 -3.74 -30.78
N ASP A 443 -35.90 -3.25 -31.10
CA ASP A 443 -36.64 -3.60 -32.32
C ASP A 443 -35.98 -3.02 -33.58
N GLU A 444 -35.35 -1.84 -33.47
CA GLU A 444 -34.59 -1.19 -34.54
C GLU A 444 -33.19 -1.82 -34.77
N GLY A 445 -32.79 -2.79 -33.97
CA GLY A 445 -31.44 -3.37 -34.01
C GLY A 445 -30.34 -2.39 -33.54
N ASN A 446 -30.74 -1.31 -32.86
CA ASN A 446 -29.84 -0.28 -32.32
C ASN A 446 -29.25 -0.66 -30.96
N ILE A 447 -29.69 -1.78 -30.38
CA ILE A 447 -28.98 -2.47 -29.31
C ILE A 447 -28.04 -3.48 -29.99
N PRO A 448 -26.72 -3.20 -30.07
CA PRO A 448 -25.80 -4.08 -30.76
C PRO A 448 -25.78 -5.45 -30.08
N PRO A 449 -25.69 -6.56 -30.83
CA PRO A 449 -25.47 -7.89 -30.28
C PRO A 449 -24.00 -8.04 -29.85
N THR A 450 -23.48 -7.14 -29.03
CA THR A 450 -22.09 -7.21 -28.55
C THR A 450 -22.00 -6.53 -27.18
N THR A 451 -21.28 -7.01 -26.17
CA THR A 451 -20.32 -8.11 -26.09
C THR A 451 -20.16 -8.43 -24.61
N ASP A 452 -20.05 -9.70 -24.27
CA ASP A 452 -19.55 -10.07 -22.95
C ASP A 452 -18.11 -9.54 -22.84
N SER A 453 -17.84 -8.73 -21.83
CA SER A 453 -16.50 -8.26 -21.49
C SER A 453 -15.84 -9.29 -20.57
N GLY A 454 -15.24 -10.30 -21.17
CA GLY A 454 -14.34 -11.18 -20.43
C GLY A 454 -13.02 -10.46 -20.18
N ALA A 455 -12.52 -10.46 -18.95
CA ALA A 455 -11.15 -10.01 -18.71
C ALA A 455 -10.17 -10.98 -19.40
N MET A 456 -9.23 -10.46 -20.19
CA MET A 456 -8.14 -11.26 -20.73
C MET A 456 -7.37 -11.95 -19.59
N THR A 457 -6.92 -13.18 -19.84
CA THR A 457 -5.91 -13.83 -18.99
C THR A 457 -4.62 -13.01 -18.95
N GLN A 458 -3.80 -13.18 -17.92
CA GLN A 458 -2.49 -12.52 -17.87
C GLN A 458 -1.63 -12.88 -19.08
N ASP A 459 -1.69 -14.14 -19.52
CA ASP A 459 -0.98 -14.63 -20.71
C ASP A 459 -1.37 -13.88 -22.00
N GLN A 460 -2.67 -13.60 -22.17
CA GLN A 460 -3.20 -12.82 -23.29
C GLN A 460 -2.82 -11.34 -23.17
N LYS A 461 -2.85 -10.76 -21.97
CA LYS A 461 -2.40 -9.38 -21.73
C LYS A 461 -0.92 -9.21 -22.07
N ASP A 462 -0.08 -10.13 -21.59
CA ASP A 462 1.36 -10.13 -21.85
C ASP A 462 1.66 -10.30 -23.34
N THR A 463 0.91 -11.18 -24.03
CA THR A 463 1.00 -11.29 -25.50
C THR A 463 0.66 -9.97 -26.18
N LEU A 464 -0.44 -9.33 -25.79
CA LEU A 464 -0.88 -8.07 -26.38
C LEU A 464 0.12 -6.92 -26.12
N ILE A 465 0.67 -6.84 -24.91
CA ILE A 465 1.71 -5.85 -24.55
C ILE A 465 2.96 -6.08 -25.40
N ALA A 466 3.44 -7.32 -25.49
CA ALA A 466 4.61 -7.69 -26.28
C ALA A 466 4.43 -7.34 -27.77
N ASP A 467 3.28 -7.71 -28.34
CA ASP A 467 2.94 -7.40 -29.73
C ASP A 467 2.85 -5.89 -29.98
N SER A 468 2.21 -5.14 -29.08
CA SER A 468 2.08 -3.68 -29.17
C SER A 468 3.42 -2.96 -29.07
N LEU A 469 4.35 -3.50 -28.30
CA LEU A 469 5.72 -3.01 -28.23
C LEU A 469 6.58 -3.54 -29.37
N GLY A 470 6.15 -4.56 -30.12
CA GLY A 470 6.90 -5.18 -31.21
C GLY A 470 8.08 -6.03 -30.73
N ILE A 471 7.98 -6.63 -29.54
CA ILE A 471 8.96 -7.60 -29.01
C ILE A 471 8.38 -9.01 -29.03
N LYS A 472 9.25 -10.02 -28.84
CA LYS A 472 8.78 -11.38 -28.55
C LYS A 472 8.24 -11.43 -27.12
N LYS A 473 7.16 -12.19 -26.92
CA LYS A 473 6.57 -12.42 -25.60
C LYS A 473 7.58 -12.93 -24.57
N ASP A 474 8.44 -13.87 -24.96
CA ASP A 474 9.49 -14.42 -24.07
C ASP A 474 10.52 -13.35 -23.64
N SER A 475 10.59 -12.21 -24.34
CA SER A 475 11.42 -11.06 -23.98
C SER A 475 10.72 -10.05 -23.07
N LEU A 476 9.42 -10.24 -22.79
CA LEU A 476 8.64 -9.32 -21.98
C LEU A 476 9.12 -9.28 -20.54
N GLU A 477 9.49 -10.43 -19.96
CA GLU A 477 10.06 -10.49 -18.60
C GLU A 477 11.38 -9.73 -18.52
N THR A 478 12.23 -9.88 -19.53
CA THR A 478 13.48 -9.09 -19.63
C THR A 478 13.19 -7.60 -19.78
N LEU A 479 12.15 -7.22 -20.54
CA LEU A 479 11.74 -5.81 -20.65
C LEU A 479 11.20 -5.27 -19.33
N LYS A 480 10.33 -6.02 -18.62
CA LYS A 480 9.81 -5.64 -17.30
C LYS A 480 10.95 -5.32 -16.33
N GLN A 481 12.01 -6.13 -16.36
CA GLN A 481 13.18 -5.97 -15.51
C GLN A 481 14.05 -4.79 -15.94
N ASN A 482 14.40 -4.71 -17.22
CA ASN A 482 15.40 -3.76 -17.73
C ASN A 482 14.83 -2.39 -18.09
N ASN A 483 13.53 -2.31 -18.37
CA ASN A 483 12.84 -1.11 -18.80
C ASN A 483 11.38 -1.09 -18.33
N PRO A 484 11.15 -0.92 -17.02
CA PRO A 484 9.81 -0.89 -16.44
C PRO A 484 8.96 0.27 -17.00
N PHE A 485 9.60 1.36 -17.42
CA PHE A 485 8.92 2.50 -18.05
C PHE A 485 8.09 2.09 -19.27
N LEU A 486 8.71 1.40 -20.24
CA LEU A 486 8.02 0.99 -21.47
C LEU A 486 6.91 -0.03 -21.19
N PHE A 487 7.13 -0.94 -20.25
CA PHE A 487 6.12 -1.93 -19.85
C PHE A 487 4.89 -1.27 -19.23
N GLU A 488 5.09 -0.38 -18.25
CA GLU A 488 4.01 0.32 -17.57
C GLU A 488 3.23 1.23 -18.51
N LEU A 489 3.94 1.95 -19.39
CA LEU A 489 3.34 2.81 -20.40
C LEU A 489 2.45 1.99 -21.37
N ALA A 490 2.95 0.89 -21.91
CA ALA A 490 2.18 0.01 -22.79
C ALA A 490 0.94 -0.55 -22.09
N SER A 491 1.10 -1.02 -20.86
CA SER A 491 0.01 -1.54 -20.03
C SER A 491 -1.04 -0.46 -19.71
N ARG A 492 -0.61 0.78 -19.45
CA ARG A 492 -1.50 1.94 -19.23
C ARG A 492 -2.28 2.29 -20.49
N LYS A 493 -1.63 2.33 -21.65
CA LYS A 493 -2.27 2.64 -22.95
C LYS A 493 -3.29 1.60 -23.37
N LEU A 494 -2.93 0.31 -23.28
CA LEU A 494 -3.85 -0.77 -23.59
C LEU A 494 -5.06 -0.81 -22.64
N ARG A 495 -4.89 -0.41 -21.37
CA ARG A 495 -6.02 -0.22 -20.44
C ARG A 495 -6.92 0.93 -20.83
N GLN A 496 -6.36 2.08 -21.18
CA GLN A 496 -7.13 3.28 -21.57
C GLN A 496 -7.97 3.04 -22.84
N GLU A 497 -7.56 2.10 -23.68
CA GLU A 497 -8.27 1.73 -24.92
C GLU A 497 -9.19 0.53 -24.77
N ASP A 498 -9.44 0.07 -23.53
CA ASP A 498 -10.20 -1.14 -23.22
C ASP A 498 -9.67 -2.41 -23.93
N ALA A 499 -8.40 -2.42 -24.35
CA ALA A 499 -7.81 -3.48 -25.16
C ALA A 499 -7.61 -4.80 -24.39
N PHE A 500 -7.64 -4.75 -23.04
CA PHE A 500 -7.62 -5.95 -22.18
C PHE A 500 -8.98 -6.61 -21.98
N THR A 501 -9.98 -6.16 -22.72
CA THR A 501 -11.32 -6.72 -22.70
C THR A 501 -11.51 -7.62 -23.93
N VAL A 502 -11.78 -8.90 -23.71
CA VAL A 502 -12.23 -9.77 -24.79
C VAL A 502 -13.70 -9.51 -25.03
N LYS A 503 -14.03 -9.17 -26.26
CA LYS A 503 -15.40 -8.95 -26.72
C LYS A 503 -15.91 -10.25 -27.34
N HIS A 504 -16.83 -10.93 -26.67
CA HIS A 504 -17.54 -12.09 -27.24
C HIS A 504 -18.96 -11.74 -27.66
N GLU A 505 -19.36 -12.18 -28.87
CA GLU A 505 -20.79 -12.20 -29.24
C GLU A 505 -21.50 -13.21 -28.34
N ASN A 506 -22.48 -12.75 -27.57
CA ASN A 506 -23.34 -13.61 -26.77
C ASN A 506 -24.69 -13.78 -27.48
N PRO A 507 -24.96 -14.94 -28.12
CA PRO A 507 -26.17 -15.13 -28.92
C PRO A 507 -27.46 -15.07 -28.07
N TYR A 508 -27.37 -15.19 -26.75
CA TYR A 508 -28.51 -15.18 -25.83
C TYR A 508 -28.87 -13.78 -25.30
N LEU A 509 -28.00 -12.78 -25.49
CA LEU A 509 -28.17 -11.44 -24.91
C LEU A 509 -29.43 -10.74 -25.44
N TYR A 510 -29.74 -10.90 -26.74
CA TYR A 510 -30.91 -10.27 -27.34
C TYR A 510 -32.22 -10.76 -26.70
N ASP A 511 -32.33 -12.07 -26.47
CA ASP A 511 -33.48 -12.68 -25.82
C ASP A 511 -33.55 -12.29 -24.33
N ALA A 512 -32.41 -12.24 -23.64
CA ALA A 512 -32.35 -11.79 -22.24
C ALA A 512 -32.77 -10.32 -22.07
N ILE A 513 -32.37 -9.43 -22.99
CA ILE A 513 -32.81 -8.02 -23.01
C ILE A 513 -34.30 -7.91 -23.24
N ARG A 514 -34.85 -8.66 -24.20
CA ARG A 514 -36.29 -8.71 -24.46
C ARG A 514 -37.04 -9.14 -23.21
N GLN A 515 -36.62 -10.24 -22.58
CA GLN A 515 -37.22 -10.75 -21.35
C GLN A 515 -37.14 -9.71 -20.23
N LYS A 516 -35.99 -9.07 -20.04
CA LYS A 516 -35.80 -8.06 -18.99
C LYS A 516 -36.71 -6.84 -19.19
N ILE A 517 -36.88 -6.34 -20.41
CA ILE A 517 -37.82 -5.26 -20.73
C ILE A 517 -39.26 -5.68 -20.38
N GLU A 518 -39.65 -6.91 -20.70
CA GLU A 518 -40.97 -7.45 -20.37
C GLU A 518 -41.19 -7.59 -18.86
N GLU A 519 -40.18 -8.03 -18.11
CA GLU A 519 -40.20 -8.12 -16.64
C GLU A 519 -40.34 -6.74 -15.98
N MET A 520 -39.66 -5.74 -16.50
CA MET A 520 -39.67 -4.37 -15.97
C MET A 520 -40.94 -3.58 -16.35
N THR A 521 -41.72 -4.04 -17.34
CA THR A 521 -42.96 -3.37 -17.77
C THR A 521 -44.11 -3.67 -16.78
N PRO A 522 -44.91 -2.66 -16.35
CA PRO A 522 -46.03 -2.87 -15.43
C PRO A 522 -47.02 -3.94 -15.94
N GLY A 523 -47.12 -5.06 -15.21
CA GLY A 523 -47.92 -6.25 -15.58
C GLY A 523 -47.11 -7.52 -15.84
N GLY A 524 -45.81 -7.41 -16.13
CA GLY A 524 -44.89 -8.54 -16.35
C GLY A 524 -44.63 -9.39 -15.09
N MET A 525 -44.58 -8.76 -13.91
CA MET A 525 -44.39 -9.46 -12.62
C MET A 525 -45.50 -10.49 -12.29
N SER A 526 -46.71 -10.36 -12.85
CA SER A 526 -47.77 -11.36 -12.59
C SER A 526 -47.59 -12.68 -13.34
N LYS A 527 -46.79 -12.70 -14.43
CA LYS A 527 -46.53 -13.92 -15.22
C LYS A 527 -45.33 -14.72 -14.71
N SER A 528 -44.24 -14.06 -14.28
CA SER A 528 -43.02 -14.75 -13.87
C SER A 528 -43.20 -15.60 -12.58
N TYR A 529 -44.03 -15.15 -11.64
CA TYR A 529 -44.38 -15.93 -10.44
C TYR A 529 -45.21 -17.20 -10.74
N SER A 530 -45.91 -17.25 -11.88
CA SER A 530 -46.72 -18.43 -12.25
C SER A 530 -45.91 -19.56 -12.90
N GLN A 531 -44.71 -19.27 -13.42
CA GLN A 531 -43.84 -20.27 -14.06
C GLN A 531 -42.73 -20.79 -13.14
N ILE A 532 -42.28 -20.02 -12.15
CA ILE A 532 -41.22 -20.44 -11.20
C ILE A 532 -41.75 -21.43 -10.14
N ASN A 533 -43.06 -21.44 -9.85
CA ASN A 533 -43.68 -22.41 -8.94
C ASN A 533 -44.03 -23.77 -9.56
N GLY A 534 -43.51 -24.08 -10.76
CA GLY A 534 -43.68 -25.39 -11.40
C GLY A 534 -42.74 -26.46 -10.87
N GLU A 535 -41.50 -26.13 -10.49
CA GLU A 535 -40.47 -27.14 -10.20
C GLU A 535 -39.34 -26.66 -9.26
N GLN A 536 -39.62 -26.11 -8.08
CA GLN A 536 -38.59 -26.06 -7.01
C GLN A 536 -39.18 -26.28 -5.61
N ASN A 537 -38.86 -27.45 -5.03
CA ASN A 537 -38.97 -27.72 -3.60
C ASN A 537 -37.89 -26.92 -2.86
N LEU A 538 -38.28 -25.84 -2.21
CA LEU A 538 -37.48 -25.19 -1.18
C LEU A 538 -38.22 -25.29 0.17
N TYR A 539 -37.61 -26.03 1.09
CA TYR A 539 -37.85 -26.05 2.53
C TYR A 539 -39.30 -25.92 3.03
N GLY A 540 -39.98 -27.06 3.12
CA GLY A 540 -40.70 -27.43 4.34
C GLY A 540 -41.99 -26.69 4.72
N ILE A 541 -42.60 -25.88 3.86
CA ILE A 541 -43.96 -25.35 4.10
C ILE A 541 -44.85 -25.64 2.90
N SER A 542 -45.79 -26.58 3.08
CA SER A 542 -46.86 -26.87 2.12
C SER A 542 -47.77 -25.65 1.96
N ALA A 543 -47.67 -24.97 0.81
CA ALA A 543 -48.55 -23.89 0.42
C ALA A 543 -49.93 -24.45 0.03
N SER A 544 -50.79 -24.70 1.01
CA SER A 544 -52.19 -25.07 0.76
C SER A 544 -53.22 -24.19 1.49
N SER A 545 -52.82 -23.12 2.20
CA SER A 545 -53.80 -22.13 2.71
C SER A 545 -53.17 -20.80 3.16
N VAL A 546 -52.98 -19.87 2.23
CA VAL A 546 -52.81 -18.45 2.54
C VAL A 546 -54.03 -17.72 1.99
N ASN A 547 -54.83 -17.11 2.86
CA ASN A 547 -56.00 -16.32 2.48
C ASN A 547 -55.81 -14.87 2.92
N PHE A 548 -56.13 -13.96 2.01
CA PHE A 548 -56.21 -12.53 2.27
C PHE A 548 -57.67 -12.17 2.59
N SER A 549 -57.88 -11.47 3.70
CA SER A 549 -59.18 -10.84 3.99
C SER A 549 -59.36 -9.60 3.12
N SER A 550 -60.61 -9.18 2.90
CA SER A 550 -60.97 -7.97 2.15
C SER A 550 -60.43 -6.66 2.77
N GLU A 551 -59.85 -6.73 3.97
CA GLU A 551 -59.23 -5.60 4.69
C GLU A 551 -57.68 -5.65 4.66
N GLY A 552 -57.07 -6.58 3.92
CA GLY A 552 -55.63 -6.61 3.69
C GLY A 552 -54.79 -7.32 4.77
N ASN A 553 -55.41 -7.93 5.77
CA ASN A 553 -54.67 -8.68 6.81
C ASN A 553 -54.35 -10.11 6.38
N LEU A 554 -53.08 -10.51 6.58
CA LEU A 554 -52.56 -11.85 6.33
C LEU A 554 -52.95 -12.80 7.48
N THR A 555 -53.56 -13.95 7.15
CA THR A 555 -53.78 -15.03 8.11
C THR A 555 -53.21 -16.34 7.57
N ILE A 556 -52.53 -17.10 8.43
CA ILE A 556 -52.00 -18.43 8.11
C ILE A 556 -52.85 -19.44 8.88
N ALA A 557 -53.50 -20.37 8.18
CA ALA A 557 -54.39 -21.39 8.76
C ALA A 557 -55.49 -20.83 9.70
N GLY A 558 -56.01 -19.63 9.43
CA GLY A 558 -57.13 -19.04 10.18
C GLY A 558 -56.78 -18.40 11.52
N LYS A 559 -55.49 -18.18 11.81
CA LYS A 559 -55.02 -17.52 13.05
C LYS A 559 -54.27 -16.21 12.76
N PRO A 560 -54.35 -15.21 13.66
CA PRO A 560 -53.62 -13.95 13.52
C PRO A 560 -52.12 -14.13 13.79
N PRO A 561 -51.25 -13.27 13.22
CA PRO A 561 -49.79 -13.37 13.33
C PRO A 561 -49.24 -13.33 14.77
N SER A 562 -49.99 -12.76 15.71
CA SER A 562 -49.61 -12.64 17.13
C SER A 562 -49.46 -13.97 17.86
N GLU A 563 -49.96 -15.07 17.31
CA GLU A 563 -49.79 -16.42 17.91
C GLU A 563 -48.50 -17.14 17.46
N TYR A 564 -47.74 -16.59 16.50
CA TYR A 564 -46.58 -17.27 15.90
C TYR A 564 -45.21 -16.68 16.28
N PHE A 565 -45.18 -15.52 16.95
CA PHE A 565 -43.95 -14.85 17.35
C PHE A 565 -43.93 -14.57 18.86
N ASN A 566 -43.04 -15.26 19.56
CA ASN A 566 -42.70 -14.96 20.95
C ASN A 566 -41.17 -14.87 21.05
N ALA A 567 -40.60 -13.70 20.76
CA ALA A 567 -39.32 -13.19 21.28
C ALA A 567 -38.94 -11.86 20.62
N THR A 568 -38.98 -10.78 21.41
CA THR A 568 -38.14 -9.58 21.39
C THR A 568 -37.35 -9.22 20.12
N ALA A 569 -37.77 -8.16 19.42
CA ALA A 569 -36.89 -7.10 18.92
C ALA A 569 -37.69 -5.81 18.65
N SER A 570 -37.13 -4.70 19.10
CA SER A 570 -37.70 -3.36 19.18
C SER A 570 -38.08 -2.77 17.82
N VAL A 571 -39.24 -2.12 17.80
CA VAL A 571 -39.82 -1.39 16.66
C VAL A 571 -38.95 -0.19 16.31
N LEU A 572 -38.40 -0.18 15.09
CA LEU A 572 -37.87 1.00 14.44
C LEU A 572 -39.05 1.79 13.87
N ASP A 573 -39.48 2.81 14.61
CA ASP A 573 -40.47 3.79 14.20
C ASP A 573 -39.90 4.65 13.06
N VAL A 574 -40.12 4.24 11.81
CA VAL A 574 -39.83 5.07 10.64
C VAL A 574 -41.04 5.97 10.40
N LYS A 575 -41.00 7.18 10.96
CA LYS A 575 -41.90 8.27 10.56
C LYS A 575 -41.52 8.76 9.16
N LEU A 576 -42.41 8.55 8.19
CA LEU A 576 -42.38 9.21 6.90
C LEU A 576 -42.80 10.69 7.06
N PRO A 577 -42.06 11.68 6.53
CA PRO A 577 -42.55 13.05 6.47
C PRO A 577 -43.41 13.24 5.20
N SER A 578 -44.62 13.76 5.38
CA SER A 578 -45.46 14.29 4.29
C SER A 578 -45.17 15.78 4.03
N PRO A 579 -45.53 16.32 2.86
CA PRO A 579 -45.00 17.58 2.33
C PRO A 579 -45.84 18.81 2.74
N GLN A 580 -45.20 19.99 2.86
CA GLN A 580 -45.57 21.24 2.15
C GLN A 580 -44.87 22.52 2.68
N THR A 581 -44.34 23.29 1.71
CA THR A 581 -44.28 24.77 1.57
C THR A 581 -43.43 25.70 2.47
N ASP A 582 -42.54 26.41 1.77
CA ASP A 582 -42.19 27.85 1.78
C ASP A 582 -41.65 28.54 3.04
N TYR A 583 -40.42 29.09 2.92
CA TYR A 583 -40.19 30.56 2.94
C TYR A 583 -38.79 30.93 2.41
N VAL A 584 -38.78 32.00 1.62
CA VAL A 584 -37.65 32.72 1.00
C VAL A 584 -36.99 33.67 1.99
N THR A 585 -35.65 33.79 2.00
CA THR A 585 -34.77 35.01 2.02
C THR A 585 -33.40 34.67 2.63
N ALA A 586 -32.31 34.66 1.86
CA ALA A 586 -31.38 35.77 1.58
C ALA A 586 -30.17 35.81 2.54
N PHE A 587 -28.96 35.56 2.03
CA PHE A 587 -27.91 36.58 1.85
C PHE A 587 -26.65 35.95 1.22
N ASN A 588 -26.23 36.56 0.11
CA ASN A 588 -24.92 36.44 -0.51
C ASN A 588 -24.17 37.77 -0.21
N PRO A 589 -22.88 37.72 0.10
CA PRO A 589 -21.98 38.69 -0.52
C PRO A 589 -20.67 38.08 -1.06
N ALA A 590 -20.52 38.16 -2.39
CA ALA A 590 -19.39 38.68 -3.17
C ALA A 590 -17.97 38.19 -2.79
N VAL A 591 -17.23 37.48 -3.65
CA VAL A 591 -16.48 37.97 -4.83
C VAL A 591 -15.83 39.36 -4.65
N ALA A 592 -14.50 39.40 -4.46
CA ALA A 592 -13.62 40.31 -5.21
C ALA A 592 -12.15 39.82 -5.20
N LYS A 593 -11.56 39.81 -6.40
CA LYS A 593 -10.15 39.60 -6.74
C LYS A 593 -9.27 40.81 -6.36
N VAL A 594 -7.97 40.55 -6.15
CA VAL A 594 -6.86 41.28 -6.79
C VAL A 594 -5.96 40.25 -7.45
#